data_AF-A0AAE4CXX1-F1
#
_entry.id   AF-A0AAE4CXX1-F1
#
_cell.length_a   1.000
_cell.length_b   1.000
_cell.length_c   1.000
_cell.angle_alpha   90.00
_cell.angle_beta   90.00
_cell.angle_gamma   90.00
#
_symmetry.space_group_name_H-M   'P 1'
#
loop_
_entity.id
_entity.type
_entity.pdbx_description
1 polymer ?
#
loop_
_entity_poly.entity_id
_entity_poly.type
_entity_poly.pdbx_seq_one_letter_code
_entity_poly.pdbx_strand_id
1 'polypeptide(L)'
;MSVLARSRAALLALGTLAVLPAGAPGAGAAPAGDAPAARAAATRAPKPVSCATRTVTVTSGRSATLALDCRASGRLVVRGRAKRGAAAIRSIVAKPRHGRLVRLDRRSGTVRYVPSAGFRGSDRLSFAIVQGRRRYRGTISLRVLAAPTRPGLTRPEPVPTAPAPALPEARAPTPADPGPGEPQGDGLPPQLPPAPNSYAAANWTPTVYDSCPASVHERYSVIGPDGKRYPTWHPPTTTDPATGRRCTFGHEHGRDPHGSDIFGWVADHLANAGAREYAGIAFGLATESLDSYAAANPGTRIRHEDHVGYKVDYENDVRLLSAGGVDLSVTCDYLVSVHQGSHSPDALSNNVHELLYAVRCDDGTELIADTISRFGQPGRYVRSCDTATSVTTTDNGYPSGGGRREIPDRACVEQTVLVPAGRTTSAWALYEKWSAVNELRTADGHTLATFDPAFGVFDPSRYGDPSASARLGRTLDLCWEVEPNGDRAASTLCDRATSGGALPAAYAYNDPRSPFRGVHRDVYLRETRLDNASGGRLVWTDPYGGRASSTPFPGALCQLVATVDTSDRPALQERVYGRNRPNADEGVHAPN
;
A
#
# COMPACT_ATOMS: atom_id res chain seq x y z
N MET A 1 -40.52 45.23 -17.95
CA MET A 1 -41.51 45.34 -16.86
C MET A 1 -40.81 45.08 -15.54
N SER A 2 -41.16 45.81 -14.49
CA SER A 2 -40.50 45.78 -13.18
C SER A 2 -41.54 45.71 -12.06
N VAL A 3 -41.18 45.15 -10.89
CA VAL A 3 -41.76 45.31 -9.53
C VAL A 3 -41.12 44.19 -8.67
N LEU A 4 -40.20 44.50 -7.75
CA LEU A 4 -40.41 44.96 -6.36
C LEU A 4 -41.14 43.89 -5.50
N ALA A 5 -40.45 43.06 -4.70
CA ALA A 5 -39.67 43.36 -3.48
C ALA A 5 -40.53 43.72 -2.24
N ARG A 6 -40.34 42.98 -1.13
CA ARG A 6 -40.75 43.37 0.23
C ARG A 6 -39.77 42.87 1.28
N SER A 7 -39.17 43.80 2.01
CA SER A 7 -38.43 43.56 3.25
C SER A 7 -39.27 43.99 4.45
N ARG A 8 -39.10 43.35 5.62
CA ARG A 8 -39.36 43.97 6.93
C ARG A 8 -38.33 43.51 7.95
N ALA A 9 -37.72 44.46 8.64
CA ALA A 9 -36.92 44.24 9.84
C ALA A 9 -37.76 44.55 11.09
N ALA A 10 -37.26 44.16 12.27
CA ALA A 10 -37.76 44.58 13.58
C ALA A 10 -36.58 45.17 14.40
N LEU A 11 -36.90 46.02 15.37
CA LEU A 11 -35.95 46.96 15.99
C LEU A 11 -35.21 46.42 17.23
N LEU A 12 -34.16 47.15 17.61
CA LEU A 12 -33.35 46.94 18.82
C LEU A 12 -34.13 47.26 20.11
N ALA A 13 -33.66 46.69 21.22
CA ALA A 13 -33.66 47.35 22.54
C ALA A 13 -32.26 47.22 23.15
N LEU A 14 -31.79 48.24 23.87
CA LEU A 14 -30.45 48.34 24.47
C LEU A 14 -30.51 48.20 26.00
N GLY A 15 -29.42 47.72 26.63
CA GLY A 15 -29.30 47.63 28.09
C GLY A 15 -27.84 47.49 28.57
N THR A 16 -27.46 48.32 29.54
CA THR A 16 -26.14 48.43 30.20
C THR A 16 -26.37 48.96 31.64
N LEU A 17 -25.44 49.02 32.59
CA LEU A 17 -23.98 48.76 32.64
C LEU A 17 -23.72 47.35 33.25
N ALA A 18 -22.65 46.93 33.98
CA ALA A 18 -21.51 47.61 34.61
C ALA A 18 -20.25 46.70 34.74
N VAL A 19 -19.16 47.28 35.23
CA VAL A 19 -17.78 46.86 34.95
C VAL A 19 -16.86 47.07 36.17
N LEU A 20 -16.09 46.02 36.55
CA LEU A 20 -14.88 46.05 37.41
C LEU A 20 -15.06 46.49 38.90
N PRO A 21 -14.04 46.37 39.79
CA PRO A 21 -12.66 45.90 39.60
C PRO A 21 -12.23 44.73 40.51
N ALA A 22 -10.97 44.29 40.35
CA ALA A 22 -10.27 43.36 41.25
C ALA A 22 -9.38 44.11 42.26
N GLY A 23 -9.01 43.47 43.38
CA GLY A 23 -8.09 44.03 44.38
C GLY A 23 -7.53 43.01 45.38
N ALA A 24 -6.25 43.17 45.70
CA ALA A 24 -5.43 42.47 46.70
C ALA A 24 -4.25 43.42 47.05
N PRO A 25 -3.37 43.16 48.06
CA PRO A 25 -3.29 42.03 49.00
C PRO A 25 -3.25 42.47 50.48
N GLY A 26 -2.96 41.55 51.41
CA GLY A 26 -2.65 41.84 52.82
C GLY A 26 -2.28 40.56 53.60
N ALA A 27 -1.38 40.66 54.58
CA ALA A 27 -0.81 39.49 55.28
C ALA A 27 -0.97 39.56 56.82
N GLY A 28 -0.99 38.39 57.45
CA GLY A 28 -0.99 38.17 58.91
C GLY A 28 -0.78 36.68 59.21
N ALA A 29 -0.12 36.32 60.31
CA ALA A 29 0.43 34.97 60.50
C ALA A 29 0.28 34.39 61.92
N ALA A 30 0.10 33.06 61.98
CA ALA A 30 0.31 32.16 63.13
C ALA A 30 -0.63 32.36 64.35
N PRO A 31 -0.79 31.36 65.26
CA PRO A 31 -0.04 30.10 65.42
C PRO A 31 -0.85 28.81 65.19
N ALA A 32 -0.25 27.67 65.56
CA ALA A 32 -0.69 26.31 65.21
C ALA A 32 -1.74 25.69 66.16
N GLY A 33 -2.46 24.70 65.64
CA GLY A 33 -3.29 23.73 66.36
C GLY A 33 -3.39 22.44 65.55
N ASP A 34 -3.53 21.29 66.22
CA ASP A 34 -3.27 19.97 65.62
C ASP A 34 -4.16 19.58 64.44
N ALA A 35 -3.52 19.12 63.35
CA ALA A 35 -4.17 18.41 62.26
C ALA A 35 -3.96 16.90 62.41
N PRO A 36 -5.02 16.07 62.50
CA PRO A 36 -4.86 14.63 62.72
C PRO A 36 -4.26 13.94 61.49
N ALA A 37 -3.38 12.96 61.74
CA ALA A 37 -2.72 12.19 60.68
C ALA A 37 -3.74 11.42 59.82
N ALA A 38 -4.05 11.95 58.63
CA ALA A 38 -4.96 11.34 57.67
C ALA A 38 -4.38 10.02 57.13
N ARG A 39 -4.74 8.90 57.77
CA ARG A 39 -4.39 7.55 57.31
C ARG A 39 -4.80 7.38 55.85
N ALA A 40 -3.83 7.18 54.97
CA ALA A 40 -4.07 6.90 53.56
C ALA A 40 -4.85 5.58 53.41
N ALA A 41 -6.17 5.67 53.27
CA ALA A 41 -7.04 4.53 53.09
C ALA A 41 -6.75 3.87 51.73
N ALA A 42 -5.98 2.76 51.76
CA ALA A 42 -5.64 1.98 50.58
C ALA A 42 -6.91 1.40 49.94
N THR A 43 -7.50 2.15 49.00
CA THR A 43 -8.74 1.79 48.32
C THR A 43 -8.54 0.55 47.46
N ARG A 44 -8.94 -0.60 47.99
CA ARG A 44 -8.76 -1.92 47.36
C ARG A 44 -9.32 -1.89 45.94
N ALA A 45 -8.43 -1.90 44.95
CA ALA A 45 -8.79 -1.77 43.55
C ALA A 45 -9.88 -2.77 43.14
N PRO A 46 -10.91 -2.35 42.38
CA PRO A 46 -12.03 -3.22 42.04
C PRO A 46 -11.53 -4.47 41.30
N LYS A 47 -11.96 -5.67 41.75
CA LYS A 47 -11.62 -6.93 41.10
C LYS A 47 -12.04 -6.86 39.61
N PRO A 48 -11.16 -7.25 38.66
CA PRO A 48 -11.49 -7.17 37.25
C PRO A 48 -12.61 -8.14 36.89
N VAL A 49 -13.54 -7.70 36.05
CA VAL A 49 -14.64 -8.54 35.56
C VAL A 49 -14.08 -9.58 34.58
N SER A 50 -14.42 -10.85 34.79
CA SER A 50 -14.03 -11.91 33.85
C SER A 50 -14.99 -11.92 32.66
N CYS A 51 -14.44 -11.88 31.45
CA CYS A 51 -15.17 -12.09 30.21
C CYS A 51 -15.29 -13.60 29.92
N ALA A 52 -16.35 -13.99 29.22
CA ALA A 52 -16.48 -15.33 28.66
C ALA A 52 -15.34 -15.63 27.66
N THR A 53 -14.84 -16.86 27.66
CA THR A 53 -13.82 -17.30 26.69
C THR A 53 -14.45 -17.47 25.31
N ARG A 54 -13.80 -16.94 24.27
CA ARG A 54 -14.22 -17.13 22.87
C ARG A 54 -13.32 -18.16 22.20
N THR A 55 -13.89 -19.13 21.51
CA THR A 55 -13.13 -19.99 20.57
C THR A 55 -13.12 -19.35 19.18
N VAL A 56 -11.98 -19.38 18.50
CA VAL A 56 -11.80 -18.98 17.10
C VAL A 56 -11.07 -20.09 16.36
N THR A 57 -11.67 -20.60 15.29
CA THR A 57 -11.04 -21.56 14.38
C THR A 57 -10.14 -20.81 13.40
N VAL A 58 -8.96 -21.36 13.11
CA VAL A 58 -7.96 -20.79 12.19
C VAL A 58 -7.43 -21.91 11.30
N THR A 59 -7.17 -21.64 10.03
CA THR A 59 -6.50 -22.61 9.15
C THR A 59 -4.98 -22.45 9.27
N SER A 60 -4.24 -23.56 9.40
CA SER A 60 -2.77 -23.57 9.33
C SER A 60 -2.28 -22.80 8.09
N GLY A 61 -1.29 -21.93 8.28
CA GLY A 61 -0.79 -21.03 7.22
C GLY A 61 -1.64 -19.78 6.94
N ARG A 62 -2.87 -19.67 7.49
CA ARG A 62 -3.71 -18.46 7.38
C ARG A 62 -3.73 -17.67 8.68
N SER A 63 -3.80 -16.35 8.58
CA SER A 63 -3.93 -15.45 9.73
C SER A 63 -5.40 -15.16 10.06
N ALA A 64 -5.69 -14.79 11.31
CA ALA A 64 -7.04 -14.50 11.78
C ALA A 64 -7.10 -13.21 12.62
N THR A 65 -8.07 -12.34 12.33
CA THR A 65 -8.30 -11.10 13.10
C THR A 65 -9.12 -11.41 14.35
N LEU A 66 -8.52 -11.21 15.52
CA LEU A 66 -9.14 -11.44 16.83
C LEU A 66 -9.67 -10.13 17.41
N ALA A 67 -10.93 -10.13 17.84
CA ALA A 67 -11.54 -9.00 18.55
C ALA A 67 -11.44 -9.21 20.07
N LEU A 68 -10.71 -8.32 20.75
CA LEU A 68 -10.50 -8.28 22.19
C LEU A 68 -11.70 -7.66 22.92
N ASP A 69 -12.87 -8.25 22.72
CA ASP A 69 -14.15 -7.78 23.24
C ASP A 69 -14.59 -8.57 24.48
N CYS A 70 -15.29 -7.89 25.40
CA CYS A 70 -15.78 -8.53 26.62
C CYS A 70 -17.26 -8.90 26.50
N ARG A 71 -17.55 -10.20 26.62
CA ARG A 71 -18.90 -10.71 26.86
C ARG A 71 -19.02 -11.19 28.30
N ALA A 72 -20.13 -10.87 28.97
CA ALA A 72 -20.48 -11.40 30.28
C ALA A 72 -21.95 -11.83 30.26
N SER A 73 -22.24 -13.03 30.77
CA SER A 73 -23.58 -13.66 30.70
C SER A 73 -24.20 -13.58 29.28
N GLY A 74 -23.43 -14.00 28.27
CA GLY A 74 -23.78 -13.95 26.84
C GLY A 74 -23.77 -12.55 26.19
N ARG A 75 -24.15 -11.52 26.93
CA ARG A 75 -24.25 -10.12 26.45
C ARG A 75 -22.87 -9.48 26.22
N LEU A 76 -22.78 -8.65 25.19
CA LEU A 76 -21.56 -7.95 24.78
C LEU A 76 -21.44 -6.62 25.53
N VAL A 77 -20.51 -6.55 26.49
CA VAL A 77 -20.36 -5.44 27.45
C VAL A 77 -19.36 -4.39 26.97
N VAL A 78 -18.35 -4.79 26.20
CA VAL A 78 -17.40 -3.85 25.55
C VAL A 78 -17.19 -4.27 24.09
N ARG A 79 -17.30 -3.30 23.17
CA ARG A 79 -17.15 -3.45 21.70
C ARG A 79 -15.86 -2.85 21.17
N GLY A 80 -15.43 -3.31 19.99
CA GLY A 80 -14.27 -2.79 19.26
C GLY A 80 -14.44 -1.41 18.58
N ARG A 81 -15.62 -0.79 18.60
CA ARG A 81 -15.76 0.65 18.27
C ARG A 81 -16.75 1.29 19.25
N ALA A 82 -16.33 2.35 19.92
CA ALA A 82 -17.19 3.14 20.79
C ALA A 82 -17.86 4.27 19.98
N LYS A 83 -19.20 4.27 19.89
CA LYS A 83 -19.92 5.53 19.63
C LYS A 83 -19.86 6.37 20.92
N ARG A 84 -19.59 7.68 20.77
CA ARG A 84 -19.51 8.76 21.78
C ARG A 84 -19.62 8.31 23.26
N GLY A 85 -18.52 8.33 24.02
CA GLY A 85 -18.61 8.44 25.49
C GLY A 85 -17.73 7.58 26.39
N ALA A 86 -16.91 6.64 25.90
CA ALA A 86 -15.85 6.01 26.72
C ALA A 86 -14.85 5.19 25.87
N ALA A 87 -13.66 5.73 25.62
CA ALA A 87 -12.58 4.97 24.99
C ALA A 87 -12.13 3.80 25.89
N ALA A 88 -11.97 2.61 25.30
CA ALA A 88 -11.57 1.40 26.01
C ALA A 88 -10.18 0.94 25.53
N ILE A 89 -9.17 1.08 26.39
CA ILE A 89 -7.78 0.75 26.10
C ILE A 89 -7.55 -0.74 26.34
N ARG A 90 -6.89 -1.41 25.40
CA ARG A 90 -6.61 -2.86 25.44
C ARG A 90 -5.13 -3.18 25.53
N SER A 91 -4.85 -4.32 26.15
CA SER A 91 -3.50 -4.86 26.37
C SER A 91 -3.51 -6.39 26.31
N ILE A 92 -2.40 -6.98 25.86
CA ILE A 92 -2.19 -8.43 25.94
C ILE A 92 -1.58 -8.76 27.30
N VAL A 93 -2.11 -9.81 27.94
CA VAL A 93 -1.67 -10.30 29.26
C VAL A 93 -0.80 -11.54 29.10
N ALA A 94 -1.17 -12.44 28.19
CA ALA A 94 -0.37 -13.57 27.78
C ALA A 94 -0.49 -13.74 26.26
N LYS A 95 0.64 -13.81 25.57
CA LYS A 95 0.70 -14.13 24.13
C LYS A 95 0.31 -15.62 23.91
N PRO A 96 -0.13 -15.98 22.70
CA PRO A 96 -0.19 -17.37 22.27
C PRO A 96 1.21 -18.02 22.27
N ARG A 97 1.28 -19.34 22.34
CA ARG A 97 2.53 -20.14 22.38
C ARG A 97 2.98 -20.66 21.02
N HIS A 98 2.05 -20.83 20.09
CA HIS A 98 2.26 -21.49 18.79
C HIS A 98 1.77 -20.60 17.62
N GLY A 99 1.81 -19.29 17.84
CA GLY A 99 1.57 -18.28 16.83
C GLY A 99 1.83 -16.87 17.34
N ARG A 100 2.22 -15.97 16.44
CA ARG A 100 2.54 -14.56 16.76
C ARG A 100 1.29 -13.68 16.70
N LEU A 101 1.35 -12.56 17.44
CA LEU A 101 0.37 -11.48 17.36
C LEU A 101 1.00 -10.28 16.66
N VAL A 102 0.34 -9.77 15.63
CA VAL A 102 0.75 -8.57 14.88
C VAL A 102 -0.41 -7.57 14.83
N ARG A 103 -0.08 -6.28 14.62
CA ARG A 103 -1.05 -5.19 14.40
C ARG A 103 -2.15 -5.13 15.50
N LEU A 104 -1.74 -4.95 16.76
CA LEU A 104 -2.65 -4.70 17.89
C LEU A 104 -3.10 -3.23 17.89
N ASP A 105 -4.34 -2.96 17.50
CA ASP A 105 -4.98 -1.69 17.79
C ASP A 105 -5.52 -1.69 19.23
N ARG A 106 -4.90 -0.88 20.10
CA ARG A 106 -5.32 -0.76 21.50
C ARG A 106 -6.63 0.01 21.70
N ARG A 107 -7.09 0.78 20.69
CA ARG A 107 -8.35 1.55 20.68
C ARG A 107 -9.50 0.74 20.08
N SER A 108 -9.37 0.23 18.85
CA SER A 108 -10.42 -0.61 18.26
C SER A 108 -10.40 -2.07 18.75
N GLY A 109 -9.31 -2.50 19.37
CA GLY A 109 -9.25 -3.81 20.02
C GLY A 109 -9.15 -4.99 19.09
N THR A 110 -8.74 -4.78 17.84
CA THR A 110 -8.35 -5.87 16.94
C THR A 110 -6.87 -6.22 17.13
N VAL A 111 -6.54 -7.49 16.95
CA VAL A 111 -5.16 -7.98 16.83
C VAL A 111 -5.15 -9.17 15.88
N ARG A 112 -4.19 -9.24 14.97
CA ARG A 112 -4.09 -10.36 14.02
C ARG A 112 -3.21 -11.45 14.61
N TYR A 113 -3.76 -12.66 14.73
CA TYR A 113 -3.03 -13.88 15.06
C TYR A 113 -2.51 -14.54 13.78
N VAL A 114 -1.27 -15.00 13.81
CA VAL A 114 -0.63 -15.78 12.75
C VAL A 114 -0.10 -17.06 13.40
N PRO A 115 -0.65 -18.26 13.12
CA PRO A 115 -0.09 -19.50 13.63
C PRO A 115 1.34 -19.70 13.12
N SER A 116 2.18 -20.39 13.89
CA SER A 116 3.50 -20.83 13.42
C SER A 116 3.35 -21.75 12.21
N ALA A 117 4.39 -21.81 11.36
CA ALA A 117 4.39 -22.67 10.17
C ALA A 117 4.09 -24.12 10.55
N GLY A 118 3.20 -24.78 9.79
CA GLY A 118 2.77 -26.16 10.03
C GLY A 118 1.93 -26.41 11.30
N PHE A 119 1.79 -25.46 12.23
CA PHE A 119 1.15 -25.71 13.52
C PHE A 119 -0.32 -26.10 13.40
N ARG A 120 -0.70 -27.15 14.14
CA ARG A 120 -2.07 -27.68 14.27
C ARG A 120 -2.31 -27.98 15.75
N GLY A 121 -3.50 -27.65 16.27
CA GLY A 121 -3.84 -27.88 17.67
C GLY A 121 -4.56 -26.72 18.32
N SER A 122 -4.35 -26.51 19.62
CA SER A 122 -4.95 -25.44 20.39
C SER A 122 -3.91 -24.44 20.91
N ASP A 123 -4.22 -23.15 20.80
CA ASP A 123 -3.43 -22.06 21.35
C ASP A 123 -4.33 -21.08 22.13
N ARG A 124 -3.75 -20.14 22.89
CA ARG A 124 -4.50 -19.29 23.83
C ARG A 124 -3.93 -17.88 23.96
N LEU A 125 -4.77 -16.89 23.65
CA LEU A 125 -4.52 -15.48 23.93
C LEU A 125 -5.25 -15.05 25.21
N SER A 126 -4.58 -14.38 26.14
CA SER A 126 -5.24 -13.69 27.28
C SER A 126 -5.02 -12.18 27.22
N PHE A 127 -6.06 -11.40 27.47
CA PHE A 127 -6.07 -9.94 27.30
C PHE A 127 -6.76 -9.21 28.46
N ALA A 128 -6.54 -7.90 28.56
CA ALA A 128 -7.22 -7.02 29.50
C ALA A 128 -7.72 -5.74 28.82
N ILE A 129 -8.87 -5.25 29.27
CA ILE A 129 -9.50 -4.00 28.84
C ILE A 129 -9.61 -3.06 30.05
N VAL A 130 -9.28 -1.78 29.85
CA VAL A 130 -9.56 -0.69 30.79
C VAL A 130 -10.53 0.29 30.14
N GLN A 131 -11.64 0.60 30.81
CA GLN A 131 -12.63 1.58 30.35
C GLN A 131 -13.05 2.46 31.53
N GLY A 132 -12.51 3.68 31.59
CA GLY A 132 -12.60 4.52 32.79
C GLY A 132 -12.05 3.78 34.01
N ARG A 133 -12.83 3.75 35.10
CA ARG A 133 -12.47 3.01 36.33
C ARG A 133 -12.73 1.49 36.25
N ARG A 134 -13.37 0.97 35.20
CA ARG A 134 -13.68 -0.46 35.04
C ARG A 134 -12.52 -1.22 34.38
N ARG A 135 -12.22 -2.41 34.88
CA ARG A 135 -11.19 -3.33 34.35
C ARG A 135 -11.84 -4.67 34.02
N TYR A 136 -11.48 -5.25 32.88
CA TYR A 136 -11.95 -6.56 32.42
C TYR A 136 -10.76 -7.45 32.03
N ARG A 137 -10.88 -8.77 32.20
CA ARG A 137 -9.92 -9.78 31.71
C ARG A 137 -10.64 -10.80 30.86
N GLY A 138 -10.08 -11.18 29.71
CA GLY A 138 -10.68 -12.15 28.79
C GLY A 138 -9.66 -13.11 28.18
N THR A 139 -10.15 -14.21 27.62
CA THR A 139 -9.36 -15.24 26.96
C THR A 139 -9.97 -15.56 25.58
N ILE A 140 -9.12 -15.77 24.59
CA ILE A 140 -9.49 -16.33 23.28
C ILE A 140 -8.74 -17.66 23.13
N SER A 141 -9.49 -18.74 23.00
CA SER A 141 -8.98 -20.05 22.59
C SER A 141 -8.91 -20.10 21.08
N LEU A 142 -7.79 -20.57 20.53
CA LEU A 142 -7.54 -20.66 19.10
C LEU A 142 -7.46 -22.15 18.74
N ARG A 143 -8.22 -22.58 17.72
CA ARG A 143 -8.16 -23.97 17.21
C ARG A 143 -7.62 -23.95 15.79
N VAL A 144 -6.35 -24.32 15.64
CA VAL A 144 -5.65 -24.31 14.34
C VAL A 144 -5.85 -25.68 13.67
N LEU A 145 -6.53 -25.69 12.53
CA LEU A 145 -6.84 -26.88 11.73
C LEU A 145 -5.89 -27.00 10.53
N ALA A 146 -5.86 -28.19 9.92
CA ALA A 146 -5.14 -28.39 8.67
C ALA A 146 -5.68 -27.48 7.54
N ALA A 147 -4.80 -27.07 6.62
CA ALA A 147 -5.24 -26.58 5.32
C ALA A 147 -5.84 -27.74 4.50
N PRO A 148 -6.91 -27.52 3.71
CA PRO A 148 -7.44 -28.54 2.82
C PRO A 148 -6.40 -28.94 1.77
N THR A 149 -6.03 -30.21 1.73
CA THR A 149 -5.19 -30.77 0.67
C THR A 149 -6.01 -30.91 -0.62
N ARG A 150 -5.63 -30.23 -1.70
CA ARG A 150 -6.15 -30.53 -3.03
C ARG A 150 -5.69 -31.94 -3.45
N PRO A 151 -6.56 -32.78 -4.04
CA PRO A 151 -6.11 -33.95 -4.80
C PRO A 151 -5.14 -33.50 -5.90
N GLY A 152 -4.01 -34.20 -6.05
CA GLY A 152 -2.97 -33.84 -7.00
C GLY A 152 -3.32 -34.28 -8.43
N LEU A 153 -2.99 -33.44 -9.41
CA LEU A 153 -2.93 -33.88 -10.81
C LEU A 153 -1.74 -34.82 -10.99
N THR A 154 -1.98 -36.03 -11.49
CA THR A 154 -0.93 -37.03 -11.74
C THR A 154 -0.07 -36.65 -12.94
N ARG A 155 1.23 -36.48 -12.71
CA ARG A 155 2.25 -36.24 -13.75
C ARG A 155 2.48 -37.53 -14.58
N PRO A 156 2.61 -37.45 -15.92
CA PRO A 156 3.07 -38.59 -16.73
C PRO A 156 4.50 -39.02 -16.38
N GLU A 157 4.74 -40.32 -16.37
CA GLU A 157 6.00 -40.93 -15.95
C GLU A 157 7.14 -40.72 -16.98
N PRO A 158 8.37 -40.37 -16.56
CA PRO A 158 9.51 -40.25 -17.48
C PRO A 158 10.12 -41.62 -17.82
N VAL A 159 10.59 -41.77 -19.06
CA VAL A 159 11.25 -42.98 -19.57
C VAL A 159 12.49 -43.34 -18.73
N PRO A 160 12.70 -44.61 -18.35
CA PRO A 160 13.77 -45.00 -17.44
C PRO A 160 15.17 -44.92 -18.07
N THR A 161 16.13 -44.45 -17.29
CA THR A 161 17.58 -44.60 -17.53
C THR A 161 18.19 -45.38 -16.35
N ALA A 162 19.31 -46.08 -16.56
CA ALA A 162 19.81 -47.13 -15.68
C ALA A 162 20.09 -46.70 -14.21
N PRO A 163 19.91 -47.60 -13.22
CA PRO A 163 19.98 -47.25 -11.80
C PRO A 163 21.41 -47.15 -11.26
N ALA A 164 21.62 -46.16 -10.38
CA ALA A 164 22.74 -46.13 -9.44
C ALA A 164 22.43 -47.03 -8.21
N PRO A 165 23.45 -47.58 -7.50
CA PRO A 165 23.23 -48.51 -6.40
C PRO A 165 22.58 -47.84 -5.18
N ALA A 166 21.63 -48.55 -4.56
CA ALA A 166 20.90 -48.06 -3.39
C ALA A 166 21.74 -48.09 -2.10
N LEU A 167 21.62 -47.03 -1.30
CA LEU A 167 22.02 -47.02 0.11
C LEU A 167 20.85 -47.57 0.98
N PRO A 168 21.14 -48.23 2.12
CA PRO A 168 20.10 -48.86 2.93
C PRO A 168 19.18 -47.84 3.63
N GLU A 169 17.90 -48.17 3.75
CA GLU A 169 16.91 -47.33 4.43
C GLU A 169 17.23 -47.19 5.92
N ALA A 170 17.38 -45.94 6.38
CA ALA A 170 17.55 -45.63 7.79
C ALA A 170 16.21 -45.78 8.54
N ARG A 171 16.18 -46.69 9.53
CA ARG A 171 15.03 -46.99 10.37
C ARG A 171 14.50 -45.73 11.09
N ALA A 172 13.18 -45.54 11.08
CA ALA A 172 12.52 -44.37 11.68
C ALA A 172 12.89 -44.20 13.18
N PRO A 173 13.24 -42.97 13.63
CA PRO A 173 13.64 -42.72 15.00
C PRO A 173 12.44 -42.72 15.97
N THR A 174 12.62 -43.34 17.14
CA THR A 174 11.73 -43.17 18.30
C THR A 174 11.75 -41.72 18.80
N PRO A 175 10.66 -41.24 19.45
CA PRO A 175 10.62 -39.86 19.95
C PRO A 175 11.71 -39.59 21.00
N ALA A 176 12.47 -38.52 20.80
CA ALA A 176 13.41 -37.99 21.77
C ALA A 176 12.76 -36.87 22.60
N ASP A 177 13.28 -36.65 23.81
CA ASP A 177 12.89 -35.54 24.71
C ASP A 177 13.20 -34.16 24.07
N PRO A 178 12.58 -33.06 24.54
CA PRO A 178 12.62 -31.77 23.86
C PRO A 178 14.03 -31.14 23.92
N GLY A 179 14.69 -31.13 22.77
CA GLY A 179 15.95 -30.41 22.57
C GLY A 179 15.81 -28.88 22.76
N PRO A 180 16.94 -28.15 22.85
CA PRO A 180 16.93 -26.70 22.97
C PRO A 180 16.18 -26.05 21.79
N GLY A 181 15.44 -24.99 22.09
CA GLY A 181 14.48 -24.42 21.15
C GLY A 181 15.10 -23.95 19.83
N GLU A 182 14.32 -24.06 18.76
CA GLU A 182 14.66 -23.58 17.41
C GLU A 182 15.20 -22.13 17.47
N PRO A 183 16.24 -21.79 16.69
CA PRO A 183 16.71 -20.42 16.58
C PRO A 183 15.56 -19.48 16.20
N GLN A 184 15.28 -18.51 17.08
CA GLN A 184 14.30 -17.47 16.76
C GLN A 184 14.85 -16.64 15.62
N GLY A 185 14.28 -16.80 14.42
CA GLY A 185 14.72 -16.12 13.21
C GLY A 185 14.76 -14.59 13.40
N ASP A 186 15.68 -13.96 12.68
CA ASP A 186 16.08 -12.55 12.81
C ASP A 186 14.98 -11.49 12.56
N GLY A 187 13.77 -11.92 12.20
CA GLY A 187 12.59 -11.07 11.99
C GLY A 187 12.42 -10.58 10.56
N LEU A 188 13.41 -10.82 9.69
CA LEU A 188 13.39 -10.48 8.27
C LEU A 188 12.85 -11.66 7.42
N PRO A 189 12.57 -11.48 6.11
CA PRO A 189 12.28 -12.59 5.21
C PRO A 189 13.46 -13.58 5.14
N PRO A 190 13.24 -14.86 4.77
CA PRO A 190 14.32 -15.83 4.68
C PRO A 190 15.43 -15.38 3.73
N GLN A 191 16.68 -15.79 4.00
CA GLN A 191 17.77 -15.60 3.04
C GLN A 191 17.45 -16.36 1.75
N LEU A 192 17.63 -15.71 0.61
CA LEU A 192 17.39 -16.31 -0.70
C LEU A 192 18.56 -17.21 -1.13
N PRO A 193 18.33 -18.23 -1.97
CA PRO A 193 19.41 -18.98 -2.59
C PRO A 193 20.25 -18.07 -3.52
N PRO A 194 21.51 -18.44 -3.83
CA PRO A 194 22.33 -17.71 -4.79
C PRO A 194 21.62 -17.60 -6.15
N ALA A 195 21.34 -16.37 -6.57
CA ALA A 195 20.66 -16.06 -7.82
C ALA A 195 21.21 -14.73 -8.39
N PRO A 196 21.31 -14.61 -9.73
CA PRO A 196 21.71 -13.35 -10.37
C PRO A 196 20.73 -12.22 -10.02
N ASN A 197 21.23 -11.01 -9.81
CA ASN A 197 20.38 -9.84 -9.61
C ASN A 197 19.64 -9.48 -10.91
N SER A 198 18.41 -8.99 -10.81
CA SER A 198 17.86 -8.05 -11.79
C SER A 198 18.46 -6.66 -11.60
N TYR A 199 18.29 -5.76 -12.57
CA TYR A 199 18.68 -4.35 -12.46
C TYR A 199 18.06 -3.70 -11.22
N ALA A 200 16.75 -3.91 -11.01
CA ALA A 200 16.03 -3.36 -9.86
C ALA A 200 16.62 -3.81 -8.51
N ALA A 201 17.15 -5.05 -8.44
CA ALA A 201 17.79 -5.59 -7.23
C ALA A 201 19.18 -4.99 -6.92
N ALA A 202 19.69 -4.08 -7.77
CA ALA A 202 20.89 -3.29 -7.52
C ALA A 202 20.59 -1.78 -7.33
N ASN A 203 19.32 -1.36 -7.40
CA ASN A 203 18.93 0.05 -7.61
C ASN A 203 18.36 0.76 -6.36
N TRP A 204 18.76 0.36 -5.16
CA TRP A 204 18.55 1.13 -3.92
C TRP A 204 19.85 1.28 -3.15
N THR A 205 20.00 2.40 -2.43
CA THR A 205 21.12 2.68 -1.54
C THR A 205 20.64 3.62 -0.43
N PRO A 206 20.98 3.38 0.85
CA PRO A 206 20.61 4.28 1.95
C PRO A 206 21.09 5.72 1.72
N THR A 207 20.20 6.69 1.92
CA THR A 207 20.53 8.12 1.95
C THR A 207 21.04 8.55 3.34
N VAL A 208 21.40 9.84 3.49
CA VAL A 208 21.85 10.42 4.77
C VAL A 208 20.78 10.44 5.87
N TYR A 209 19.51 10.18 5.53
CA TYR A 209 18.40 10.09 6.48
C TYR A 209 18.01 8.64 6.81
N ASP A 210 18.55 7.68 6.07
CA ASP A 210 18.24 6.27 6.21
C ASP A 210 19.06 5.60 7.30
N SER A 211 18.47 4.60 7.94
CA SER A 211 19.09 3.90 9.08
C SER A 211 19.08 2.39 8.94
N CYS A 212 18.34 1.82 7.99
CA CYS A 212 18.48 0.42 7.63
C CYS A 212 19.66 0.26 6.63
N PRO A 213 20.60 -0.67 6.85
CA PRO A 213 21.66 -0.93 5.89
C PRO A 213 21.13 -1.65 4.64
N ALA A 214 21.84 -1.53 3.51
CA ALA A 214 21.49 -2.19 2.25
C ALA A 214 21.27 -3.71 2.41
N SER A 215 22.08 -4.40 3.20
CA SER A 215 21.95 -5.84 3.46
C SER A 215 20.69 -6.25 4.25
N VAL A 216 19.99 -5.31 4.90
CA VAL A 216 18.67 -5.53 5.53
C VAL A 216 17.55 -5.24 4.55
N HIS A 217 17.77 -4.35 3.58
CA HIS A 217 16.86 -4.08 2.47
C HIS A 217 16.83 -5.22 1.45
N GLU A 218 18.00 -5.72 1.03
CA GLU A 218 18.17 -6.83 0.09
C GLU A 218 17.41 -8.11 0.48
N ARG A 219 17.16 -8.31 1.78
CA ARG A 219 16.34 -9.41 2.32
C ARG A 219 14.88 -9.37 1.86
N TYR A 220 14.36 -8.20 1.49
CA TYR A 220 13.04 -8.04 0.90
C TYR A 220 13.13 -8.23 -0.62
N SER A 221 13.48 -9.45 -1.00
CA SER A 221 13.58 -9.89 -2.40
C SER A 221 12.80 -11.19 -2.62
N VAL A 222 12.55 -11.50 -3.90
CA VAL A 222 11.93 -12.73 -4.39
C VAL A 222 12.77 -13.33 -5.53
N ILE A 223 12.57 -14.62 -5.84
CA ILE A 223 13.05 -15.21 -7.10
C ILE A 223 11.93 -15.12 -8.14
N GLY A 224 12.15 -14.29 -9.17
CA GLY A 224 11.24 -14.13 -10.30
C GLY A 224 11.23 -15.36 -11.22
N PRO A 225 10.30 -15.46 -12.19
CA PRO A 225 10.08 -16.68 -12.94
C PRO A 225 11.29 -17.09 -13.80
N ASP A 226 12.12 -16.13 -14.24
CA ASP A 226 13.37 -16.36 -14.98
C ASP A 226 14.54 -16.87 -14.11
N GLY A 227 14.38 -16.87 -12.79
CA GLY A 227 15.41 -17.29 -11.83
C GLY A 227 16.29 -16.16 -11.27
N LYS A 228 16.05 -14.89 -11.63
CA LYS A 228 16.74 -13.75 -11.01
C LYS A 228 16.15 -13.38 -9.65
N ARG A 229 16.98 -12.75 -8.81
CA ARG A 229 16.55 -12.05 -7.61
C ARG A 229 16.01 -10.66 -7.99
N TYR A 230 14.76 -10.38 -7.62
CA TYR A 230 14.11 -9.07 -7.72
C TYR A 230 13.80 -8.54 -6.32
N PRO A 231 13.79 -7.22 -6.09
CA PRO A 231 13.23 -6.67 -4.87
C PRO A 231 11.70 -6.87 -4.85
N THR A 232 11.11 -6.83 -3.65
CA THR A 232 9.66 -6.94 -3.45
C THR A 232 9.18 -5.96 -2.39
N TRP A 233 7.88 -5.98 -2.08
CA TRP A 233 7.31 -5.12 -1.05
C TRP A 233 7.97 -5.30 0.32
N HIS A 234 8.32 -4.19 0.96
CA HIS A 234 8.75 -4.13 2.35
C HIS A 234 7.96 -3.05 3.12
N PRO A 235 7.81 -3.17 4.46
CA PRO A 235 7.35 -2.06 5.27
C PRO A 235 8.39 -0.93 5.25
N PRO A 236 8.01 0.37 5.35
CA PRO A 236 8.96 1.48 5.31
C PRO A 236 9.99 1.47 6.44
N THR A 237 9.69 0.74 7.51
CA THR A 237 10.56 0.55 8.66
C THR A 237 10.61 -0.92 9.06
N THR A 238 11.75 -1.39 9.54
CA THR A 238 11.92 -2.73 10.10
C THR A 238 12.76 -2.67 11.38
N THR A 239 13.12 -3.83 11.94
CA THR A 239 14.15 -3.92 12.98
C THR A 239 15.44 -4.42 12.33
N ASP A 240 16.53 -3.66 12.45
CA ASP A 240 17.85 -4.14 12.05
C ASP A 240 18.29 -5.24 13.04
N PRO A 241 18.59 -6.48 12.57
CA PRO A 241 18.99 -7.57 13.44
C PRO A 241 20.41 -7.40 14.01
N ALA A 242 21.27 -6.55 13.43
CA ALA A 242 22.62 -6.32 13.94
C ALA A 242 22.63 -5.43 15.20
N THR A 243 21.77 -4.40 15.25
CA THR A 243 21.65 -3.49 16.42
C THR A 243 20.42 -3.73 17.29
N GLY A 244 19.43 -4.50 16.81
CA GLY A 244 18.15 -4.72 17.49
C GLY A 244 17.24 -3.48 17.56
N ARG A 245 17.48 -2.47 16.72
CA ARG A 245 16.77 -1.17 16.73
C ARG A 245 15.80 -1.05 15.55
N ARG A 246 14.72 -0.25 15.71
CA ARG A 246 13.90 0.16 14.57
C ARG A 246 14.76 1.03 13.65
N CYS A 247 14.68 0.77 12.35
CA CYS A 247 15.33 1.55 11.30
C CYS A 247 14.33 1.90 10.20
N THR A 248 14.67 2.88 9.35
CA THR A 248 13.90 3.27 8.16
C THR A 248 14.69 3.05 6.86
N PHE A 249 13.96 2.73 5.79
CA PHE A 249 14.43 2.67 4.40
C PHE A 249 14.09 3.95 3.59
N GLY A 250 13.41 4.93 4.20
CA GLY A 250 13.17 6.24 3.60
C GLY A 250 12.02 6.32 2.61
N HIS A 251 11.46 5.19 2.18
CA HIS A 251 10.40 5.11 1.16
C HIS A 251 9.31 4.08 1.51
N GLU A 252 8.19 4.11 0.79
CA GLU A 252 7.06 3.20 0.94
C GLU A 252 6.66 2.54 -0.39
N HIS A 253 6.29 1.25 -0.37
CA HIS A 253 5.80 0.51 -1.54
C HIS A 253 4.28 0.35 -1.56
N GLY A 254 3.53 1.30 -1.01
CA GLY A 254 2.11 1.09 -0.77
C GLY A 254 1.82 -0.03 0.23
N ARG A 255 0.77 -0.81 -0.03
CA ARG A 255 0.15 -1.72 0.94
C ARG A 255 0.78 -3.10 0.97
N ASP A 256 0.94 -3.63 2.19
CA ASP A 256 1.28 -5.03 2.49
C ASP A 256 0.44 -6.00 1.64
N PRO A 257 1.03 -6.65 0.61
CA PRO A 257 0.29 -7.45 -0.35
C PRO A 257 -0.35 -8.69 0.27
N HIS A 258 0.16 -9.19 1.41
CA HIS A 258 -0.44 -10.30 2.15
C HIS A 258 -1.81 -9.97 2.76
N GLY A 259 -2.31 -8.75 2.59
CA GLY A 259 -3.68 -8.38 2.88
C GLY A 259 -4.67 -8.62 1.72
N SER A 260 -4.21 -8.87 0.50
CA SER A 260 -5.05 -9.25 -0.64
C SER A 260 -5.41 -10.73 -0.56
N ASP A 261 -6.67 -11.07 -0.80
CA ASP A 261 -7.12 -12.46 -0.80
C ASP A 261 -6.61 -13.26 -2.03
N ILE A 262 -6.11 -12.57 -3.07
CA ILE A 262 -5.50 -13.17 -4.26
C ILE A 262 -3.97 -13.15 -4.31
N PHE A 263 -3.28 -12.54 -3.32
CA PHE A 263 -1.82 -12.44 -3.32
C PHE A 263 -1.10 -13.78 -3.56
N GLY A 264 -1.54 -14.85 -2.88
CA GLY A 264 -0.92 -16.17 -3.03
C GLY A 264 -1.03 -16.73 -4.45
N TRP A 265 -2.13 -16.44 -5.16
CA TRP A 265 -2.33 -16.86 -6.55
C TRP A 265 -1.44 -16.07 -7.52
N VAL A 266 -1.21 -14.78 -7.26
CA VAL A 266 -0.29 -13.95 -8.04
C VAL A 266 1.16 -14.36 -7.79
N ALA A 267 1.54 -14.61 -6.54
CA ALA A 267 2.85 -15.14 -6.18
C ALA A 267 3.10 -16.52 -6.81
N ASP A 268 2.14 -17.45 -6.74
CA ASP A 268 2.22 -18.79 -7.37
C ASP A 268 2.41 -18.71 -8.90
N HIS A 269 1.88 -17.68 -9.57
CA HIS A 269 2.03 -17.45 -11.01
C HIS A 269 3.41 -16.88 -11.38
N LEU A 270 3.93 -15.96 -10.57
CA LEU A 270 5.27 -15.38 -10.75
C LEU A 270 6.41 -16.28 -10.20
N ALA A 271 6.09 -17.43 -9.63
CA ALA A 271 7.04 -18.31 -8.97
C ALA A 271 7.94 -19.08 -9.95
N ASN A 272 9.27 -18.96 -9.78
CA ASN A 272 10.19 -19.90 -10.41
C ASN A 272 9.92 -21.34 -9.93
N ALA A 273 9.90 -22.30 -10.86
CA ALA A 273 9.53 -23.68 -10.56
C ALA A 273 10.47 -24.38 -9.56
N GLY A 274 11.73 -23.95 -9.43
CA GLY A 274 12.73 -24.48 -8.50
C GLY A 274 12.95 -23.65 -7.22
N ALA A 275 12.20 -22.55 -7.03
CA ALA A 275 12.37 -21.63 -5.90
C ALA A 275 11.04 -21.03 -5.40
N ARG A 276 9.95 -21.83 -5.45
CA ARG A 276 8.57 -21.37 -5.20
C ARG A 276 8.34 -20.81 -3.80
N GLU A 277 9.10 -21.25 -2.82
CA GLU A 277 9.06 -20.76 -1.45
C GLU A 277 9.63 -19.34 -1.29
N TYR A 278 10.30 -18.81 -2.32
CA TYR A 278 10.80 -17.43 -2.42
C TYR A 278 9.99 -16.59 -3.41
N ALA A 279 8.78 -17.01 -3.77
CA ALA A 279 7.92 -16.31 -4.72
C ALA A 279 7.14 -15.16 -4.08
N GLY A 280 6.73 -14.18 -4.91
CA GLY A 280 5.97 -13.00 -4.51
C GLY A 280 5.79 -12.04 -5.67
N ILE A 281 5.62 -10.75 -5.38
CA ILE A 281 5.58 -9.71 -6.43
C ILE A 281 7.02 -9.31 -6.73
N ALA A 282 7.52 -9.64 -7.92
CA ALA A 282 8.81 -9.14 -8.39
C ALA A 282 8.63 -7.68 -8.88
N PHE A 283 9.42 -6.75 -8.35
CA PHE A 283 9.52 -5.39 -8.89
C PHE A 283 10.65 -5.34 -9.93
N GLY A 284 10.34 -4.95 -11.15
CA GLY A 284 11.29 -4.86 -12.27
C GLY A 284 11.19 -6.00 -13.28
N LEU A 285 10.13 -6.82 -13.27
CA LEU A 285 10.09 -8.05 -14.07
C LEU A 285 9.84 -7.77 -15.56
N ALA A 286 8.84 -6.96 -15.90
CA ALA A 286 8.59 -6.57 -17.30
C ALA A 286 9.71 -5.66 -17.86
N THR A 287 10.30 -4.82 -17.02
CA THR A 287 11.42 -3.95 -17.42
C THR A 287 12.71 -4.74 -17.66
N GLU A 288 13.05 -5.71 -16.79
CA GLU A 288 14.16 -6.64 -17.04
C GLU A 288 13.93 -7.51 -18.30
N SER A 289 12.68 -7.88 -18.63
CA SER A 289 12.41 -8.69 -19.82
C SER A 289 12.66 -7.94 -21.14
N LEU A 290 12.66 -6.60 -21.13
CA LEU A 290 13.08 -5.80 -22.29
C LEU A 290 14.52 -6.06 -22.72
N ASP A 291 15.45 -6.38 -21.82
CA ASP A 291 16.85 -6.61 -22.22
C ASP A 291 16.94 -7.81 -23.19
N SER A 292 16.23 -8.89 -22.86
CA SER A 292 16.15 -10.09 -23.69
C SER A 292 15.30 -9.87 -24.95
N TYR A 293 14.22 -9.08 -24.84
CA TYR A 293 13.36 -8.77 -25.98
C TYR A 293 14.07 -7.85 -27.00
N ALA A 294 14.78 -6.82 -26.54
CA ALA A 294 15.51 -5.86 -27.37
C ALA A 294 16.74 -6.48 -28.03
N ALA A 295 17.45 -7.39 -27.34
CA ALA A 295 18.51 -8.19 -27.96
C ALA A 295 18.01 -9.03 -29.15
N ALA A 296 16.76 -9.52 -29.09
CA ALA A 296 16.10 -10.24 -30.19
C ALA A 296 15.36 -9.33 -31.20
N ASN A 297 15.09 -8.07 -30.86
CA ASN A 297 14.30 -7.13 -31.67
C ASN A 297 15.02 -5.77 -31.79
N PRO A 298 15.99 -5.65 -32.72
CA PRO A 298 16.76 -4.42 -32.92
C PRO A 298 15.88 -3.18 -33.13
N GLY A 299 16.27 -2.07 -32.48
CA GLY A 299 15.52 -0.81 -32.47
C GLY A 299 14.63 -0.61 -31.24
N THR A 300 14.24 -1.69 -30.55
CA THR A 300 13.53 -1.62 -29.26
C THR A 300 14.33 -0.80 -28.23
N ARG A 301 13.65 0.04 -27.44
CA ARG A 301 14.24 0.72 -26.28
C ARG A 301 14.12 -0.14 -25.03
N ILE A 302 15.23 -0.25 -24.31
CA ILE A 302 15.34 -0.83 -22.96
C ILE A 302 14.89 0.22 -21.93
N ARG A 303 14.24 -0.22 -20.86
CA ARG A 303 13.79 0.59 -19.73
C ARG A 303 14.16 -0.16 -18.45
N HIS A 304 14.83 0.49 -17.52
CA HIS A 304 15.00 0.02 -16.14
C HIS A 304 14.50 1.10 -15.18
N GLU A 305 13.86 0.71 -14.08
CA GLU A 305 13.13 1.62 -13.19
C GLU A 305 13.74 1.75 -11.80
N ASP A 306 13.42 2.86 -11.11
CA ASP A 306 13.92 3.12 -9.77
C ASP A 306 13.16 2.30 -8.73
N HIS A 307 13.88 1.83 -7.71
CA HIS A 307 13.27 0.90 -6.77
C HIS A 307 12.12 1.55 -5.99
N VAL A 308 12.27 2.82 -5.60
CA VAL A 308 11.33 3.49 -4.70
C VAL A 308 9.99 3.82 -5.38
N GLY A 309 9.93 3.93 -6.71
CA GLY A 309 8.69 4.21 -7.44
C GLY A 309 7.66 3.08 -7.44
N TYR A 310 8.02 1.83 -7.13
CA TYR A 310 7.07 0.69 -7.13
C TYR A 310 6.06 0.76 -5.98
N LYS A 311 4.76 0.90 -6.29
CA LYS A 311 3.66 0.95 -5.32
C LYS A 311 2.65 -0.17 -5.53
N VAL A 312 2.29 -0.85 -4.45
CA VAL A 312 1.27 -1.89 -4.39
C VAL A 312 -0.04 -1.33 -3.83
N ASP A 313 -1.17 -1.61 -4.50
CA ASP A 313 -2.51 -1.46 -3.92
C ASP A 313 -3.36 -2.71 -4.29
N TYR A 314 -4.46 -2.94 -3.56
CA TYR A 314 -5.31 -4.11 -3.75
C TYR A 314 -6.70 -3.87 -3.13
N GLU A 315 -7.76 -4.35 -3.76
CA GLU A 315 -9.12 -4.30 -3.20
C GLU A 315 -9.76 -5.68 -3.27
N ASN A 316 -10.30 -6.14 -2.14
CA ASN A 316 -11.03 -7.41 -2.08
C ASN A 316 -12.55 -7.10 -2.06
N ASP A 317 -13.39 -8.07 -2.42
CA ASP A 317 -14.86 -7.96 -2.40
C ASP A 317 -15.43 -6.80 -3.28
N VAL A 318 -14.76 -6.40 -4.37
CA VAL A 318 -15.21 -5.29 -5.23
C VAL A 318 -16.37 -5.72 -6.12
N ARG A 319 -17.59 -5.30 -5.76
CA ARG A 319 -18.75 -5.39 -6.64
C ARG A 319 -18.61 -4.53 -7.89
N LEU A 320 -18.80 -5.12 -9.06
CA LEU A 320 -18.86 -4.40 -10.32
C LEU A 320 -20.22 -3.70 -10.50
N LEU A 321 -20.18 -2.46 -10.94
CA LEU A 321 -21.36 -1.69 -11.33
C LEU A 321 -21.20 -1.30 -12.81
N SER A 322 -22.29 -1.35 -13.59
CA SER A 322 -22.30 -0.73 -14.92
C SER A 322 -22.09 0.78 -14.81
N ALA A 323 -21.72 1.44 -15.91
CA ALA A 323 -21.62 2.91 -15.98
C ALA A 323 -22.93 3.64 -15.57
N GLY A 324 -24.08 2.97 -15.68
CA GLY A 324 -25.39 3.46 -15.18
C GLY A 324 -25.65 3.21 -13.68
N GLY A 325 -24.69 2.64 -12.93
CA GLY A 325 -24.79 2.35 -11.50
C GLY A 325 -25.53 1.06 -11.14
N VAL A 326 -25.81 0.17 -12.09
CA VAL A 326 -26.51 -1.10 -11.85
C VAL A 326 -25.54 -2.15 -11.30
N ASP A 327 -25.87 -2.77 -10.17
CA ASP A 327 -25.10 -3.88 -9.58
C ASP A 327 -25.18 -5.10 -10.50
N LEU A 328 -24.03 -5.50 -11.05
CA LEU A 328 -23.94 -6.62 -11.99
C LEU A 328 -23.98 -7.99 -11.28
N SER A 329 -24.02 -8.02 -9.94
CA SER A 329 -23.90 -9.24 -9.13
C SER A 329 -22.60 -10.03 -9.35
N VAL A 330 -21.55 -9.34 -9.85
CA VAL A 330 -20.18 -9.84 -9.99
C VAL A 330 -19.30 -9.17 -8.94
N THR A 331 -18.51 -9.97 -8.23
CA THR A 331 -17.58 -9.56 -7.18
C THR A 331 -16.15 -9.94 -7.58
N CYS A 332 -15.24 -8.99 -7.54
CA CYS A 332 -13.85 -9.17 -7.94
C CYS A 332 -12.86 -8.79 -6.83
N ASP A 333 -11.79 -9.56 -6.72
CA ASP A 333 -10.57 -9.19 -6.00
C ASP A 333 -9.55 -8.66 -7.01
N TYR A 334 -8.88 -7.56 -6.66
CA TYR A 334 -7.86 -6.88 -7.46
C TYR A 334 -6.55 -6.77 -6.67
N LEU A 335 -5.42 -6.95 -7.35
CA LEU A 335 -4.08 -6.67 -6.84
C LEU A 335 -3.27 -6.01 -7.97
N VAL A 336 -2.66 -4.87 -7.66
CA VAL A 336 -1.84 -4.12 -8.62
C VAL A 336 -0.51 -3.72 -8.02
N SER A 337 0.54 -3.75 -8.84
CA SER A 337 1.83 -3.15 -8.53
C SER A 337 2.27 -2.31 -9.72
N VAL A 338 2.43 -1.01 -9.52
CA VAL A 338 2.77 -0.04 -10.58
C VAL A 338 4.05 0.70 -10.21
N HIS A 339 4.92 0.96 -11.18
CA HIS A 339 5.98 1.94 -10.99
C HIS A 339 5.45 3.36 -11.24
N GLN A 340 5.49 4.20 -10.20
CA GLN A 340 5.05 5.61 -10.23
C GLN A 340 6.04 6.49 -9.47
N GLY A 341 7.26 6.61 -10.01
CA GLY A 341 8.37 7.44 -9.51
C GLY A 341 8.14 8.96 -9.61
N SER A 342 7.10 9.45 -8.93
CA SER A 342 6.58 10.82 -9.05
C SER A 342 7.51 11.93 -8.54
N HIS A 343 8.63 11.59 -7.89
CA HIS A 343 9.60 12.53 -7.33
C HIS A 343 10.63 13.11 -8.32
N SER A 344 10.74 12.57 -9.54
CA SER A 344 11.85 12.83 -10.48
C SER A 344 11.41 13.49 -11.80
N PRO A 345 12.35 13.90 -12.68
CA PRO A 345 12.03 14.34 -14.05
C PRO A 345 11.56 13.20 -14.96
N ASP A 346 11.83 11.94 -14.59
CA ASP A 346 11.47 10.75 -15.35
C ASP A 346 9.95 10.73 -15.60
N ALA A 347 9.18 10.92 -14.52
CA ALA A 347 7.72 11.05 -14.51
C ALA A 347 7.14 12.13 -15.45
N LEU A 348 7.92 13.13 -15.87
CA LEU A 348 7.50 14.18 -16.81
C LEU A 348 7.79 13.81 -18.28
N SER A 349 8.75 12.92 -18.54
CA SER A 349 9.19 12.56 -19.88
C SER A 349 8.71 11.17 -20.31
N ASN A 350 8.97 10.12 -19.51
CA ASN A 350 8.61 8.74 -19.84
C ASN A 350 7.11 8.46 -19.77
N ASN A 351 6.53 8.07 -20.88
CA ASN A 351 5.15 7.60 -20.95
C ASN A 351 5.00 6.10 -20.61
N VAL A 352 6.10 5.41 -20.27
CA VAL A 352 6.13 3.96 -20.05
C VAL A 352 6.67 3.60 -18.68
N HIS A 353 5.93 2.76 -17.98
CA HIS A 353 6.22 2.27 -16.63
C HIS A 353 5.65 0.86 -16.42
N GLU A 354 6.28 0.07 -15.56
CA GLU A 354 5.86 -1.28 -15.24
C GLU A 354 4.51 -1.31 -14.49
N LEU A 355 3.67 -2.27 -14.85
CA LEU A 355 2.41 -2.59 -14.20
C LEU A 355 2.16 -4.10 -14.22
N LEU A 356 2.19 -4.69 -13.03
CA LEU A 356 1.50 -5.93 -12.72
C LEU A 356 0.04 -5.61 -12.38
N TYR A 357 -0.88 -6.20 -13.14
CA TYR A 357 -2.32 -6.12 -12.94
C TYR A 357 -2.89 -7.53 -12.78
N ALA A 358 -3.48 -7.81 -11.61
CA ALA A 358 -4.16 -9.06 -11.33
C ALA A 358 -5.61 -8.81 -10.87
N VAL A 359 -6.54 -9.59 -11.43
CA VAL A 359 -7.95 -9.58 -11.04
C VAL A 359 -8.54 -10.98 -11.11
N ARG A 360 -9.44 -11.28 -10.17
CA ARG A 360 -10.20 -12.53 -10.09
C ARG A 360 -11.63 -12.23 -9.65
N CYS A 361 -12.62 -12.71 -10.40
CA CYS A 361 -14.04 -12.52 -10.11
C CYS A 361 -14.77 -13.84 -9.86
N ASP A 362 -15.88 -13.77 -9.13
CA ASP A 362 -16.78 -14.90 -8.85
C ASP A 362 -17.47 -15.49 -10.10
N ASP A 363 -17.52 -14.73 -11.20
CA ASP A 363 -18.02 -15.17 -12.50
C ASP A 363 -17.00 -15.90 -13.40
N GLY A 364 -15.77 -16.11 -12.92
CA GLY A 364 -14.71 -16.81 -13.65
C GLY A 364 -13.79 -15.91 -14.48
N THR A 365 -13.99 -14.58 -14.47
CA THR A 365 -12.98 -13.63 -14.97
C THR A 365 -11.70 -13.74 -14.14
N GLU A 366 -10.59 -14.14 -14.77
CA GLU A 366 -9.28 -14.19 -14.10
C GLU A 366 -8.21 -13.69 -15.06
N LEU A 367 -7.41 -12.72 -14.62
CA LEU A 367 -6.32 -12.11 -15.39
C LEU A 367 -5.13 -11.89 -14.47
N ILE A 368 -3.93 -12.25 -14.93
CA ILE A 368 -2.65 -11.74 -14.41
C ILE A 368 -1.86 -11.28 -15.62
N ALA A 369 -1.60 -9.97 -15.69
CA ALA A 369 -0.82 -9.34 -16.74
C ALA A 369 0.31 -8.52 -16.13
N ASP A 370 1.57 -8.88 -16.39
CA ASP A 370 2.72 -8.02 -16.11
C ASP A 370 3.17 -7.37 -17.43
N THR A 371 3.25 -6.04 -17.45
CA THR A 371 3.39 -5.26 -18.69
C THR A 371 4.06 -3.92 -18.47
N ILE A 372 4.74 -3.43 -19.49
CA ILE A 372 5.16 -2.03 -19.57
C ILE A 372 3.98 -1.21 -20.11
N SER A 373 3.20 -0.69 -19.17
CA SER A 373 2.02 0.13 -19.41
C SER A 373 2.37 1.45 -20.07
N ARG A 374 1.49 1.90 -20.97
CA ARG A 374 1.68 3.11 -21.79
C ARG A 374 0.72 4.20 -21.34
N PHE A 375 1.19 5.04 -20.44
CA PHE A 375 0.50 6.23 -19.89
C PHE A 375 0.50 7.40 -20.89
N GLY A 376 0.13 7.12 -22.14
CA GLY A 376 -0.06 8.08 -23.23
C GLY A 376 1.06 8.13 -24.25
N GLN A 377 1.20 9.31 -24.87
CA GLN A 377 2.21 9.61 -25.90
C GLN A 377 3.58 9.92 -25.25
N PRO A 378 4.70 9.49 -25.85
CA PRO A 378 6.03 9.91 -25.42
C PRO A 378 6.23 11.42 -25.64
N GLY A 379 7.17 12.04 -24.93
CA GLY A 379 7.50 13.46 -25.12
C GLY A 379 6.41 14.45 -24.69
N ARG A 380 5.45 14.02 -23.86
CA ARG A 380 4.42 14.90 -23.29
C ARG A 380 3.64 14.32 -22.10
N TYR A 381 3.01 15.23 -21.37
CA TYR A 381 1.92 14.96 -20.43
C TYR A 381 0.75 15.93 -20.68
N VAL A 382 -0.39 15.68 -20.03
CA VAL A 382 -1.59 16.55 -20.04
C VAL A 382 -1.59 17.40 -18.77
N ARG A 383 -1.89 18.69 -18.87
CA ARG A 383 -1.98 19.58 -17.70
C ARG A 383 -3.18 19.19 -16.83
N SER A 384 -3.00 18.97 -15.53
CA SER A 384 -4.10 18.47 -14.66
C SER A 384 -5.19 19.51 -14.37
N CYS A 385 -4.86 20.81 -14.31
CA CYS A 385 -5.84 21.89 -14.12
C CYS A 385 -6.55 22.33 -15.42
N ASP A 386 -6.03 21.94 -16.58
CA ASP A 386 -6.66 22.12 -17.90
C ASP A 386 -6.32 20.93 -18.79
N THR A 387 -7.20 19.93 -18.79
CA THR A 387 -6.98 18.68 -19.51
C THR A 387 -7.06 18.80 -21.03
N ALA A 388 -7.36 19.99 -21.58
CA ALA A 388 -7.25 20.26 -23.01
C ALA A 388 -5.81 20.60 -23.43
N THR A 389 -4.95 21.08 -22.51
CA THR A 389 -3.56 21.41 -22.84
C THR A 389 -2.62 20.22 -22.69
N SER A 390 -1.93 19.89 -23.78
CA SER A 390 -0.74 19.03 -23.78
C SER A 390 0.53 19.85 -23.52
N VAL A 391 1.40 19.39 -22.61
CA VAL A 391 2.70 20.01 -22.34
C VAL A 391 3.81 19.14 -22.95
N THR A 392 4.67 19.73 -23.79
CA THR A 392 5.77 19.01 -24.47
C THR A 392 7.00 18.85 -23.56
N THR A 393 7.55 17.65 -23.52
CA THR A 393 8.74 17.24 -22.75
C THR A 393 9.70 16.43 -23.64
N THR A 394 10.71 15.79 -23.06
CA THR A 394 11.66 14.95 -23.82
C THR A 394 10.98 13.67 -24.29
N ASP A 395 11.04 13.40 -25.60
CA ASP A 395 10.72 12.08 -26.16
C ASP A 395 11.92 11.14 -25.96
N ASN A 396 11.70 10.05 -25.23
CA ASN A 396 12.73 9.06 -24.89
C ASN A 396 12.72 7.84 -25.84
N GLY A 397 11.86 7.86 -26.87
CA GLY A 397 11.80 6.85 -27.95
C GLY A 397 10.95 5.61 -27.66
N TYR A 398 10.00 5.70 -26.73
CA TYR A 398 9.14 4.57 -26.34
C TYR A 398 7.79 4.55 -27.08
N PRO A 399 7.11 3.39 -27.21
CA PRO A 399 5.82 3.30 -27.89
C PRO A 399 4.73 4.14 -27.21
N SER A 400 3.89 4.79 -28.01
CA SER A 400 2.67 5.47 -27.55
C SER A 400 1.58 4.46 -27.15
N GLY A 401 0.73 4.82 -26.19
CA GLY A 401 -0.51 4.08 -25.86
C GLY A 401 -1.71 4.98 -25.63
N GLY A 402 -2.86 4.35 -25.33
CA GLY A 402 -4.15 5.03 -25.13
C GLY A 402 -4.35 5.66 -23.75
N GLY A 403 -3.42 5.46 -22.81
CA GLY A 403 -3.43 6.11 -21.50
C GLY A 403 -3.09 7.60 -21.54
N ARG A 404 -2.84 8.20 -20.38
CA ARG A 404 -2.26 9.55 -20.23
C ARG A 404 -1.76 9.80 -18.81
N ARG A 405 -0.79 10.71 -18.69
CA ARG A 405 -0.39 11.34 -17.43
C ARG A 405 -1.04 12.72 -17.34
N GLU A 406 -1.89 12.95 -16.35
CA GLU A 406 -2.45 14.26 -15.98
C GLU A 406 -1.61 14.81 -14.83
N ILE A 407 -0.83 15.87 -15.06
CA ILE A 407 0.19 16.38 -14.12
C ILE A 407 0.05 17.91 -13.94
N PRO A 408 0.17 18.45 -12.72
CA PRO A 408 0.17 19.89 -12.48
C PRO A 408 1.51 20.48 -12.91
N ASP A 409 1.44 21.58 -13.67
CA ASP A 409 2.60 22.37 -14.07
C ASP A 409 2.58 23.75 -13.42
N ARG A 410 3.57 24.60 -13.75
CA ARG A 410 3.70 25.97 -13.21
C ARG A 410 2.41 26.78 -13.36
N ALA A 411 1.68 26.65 -14.46
CA ALA A 411 0.40 27.34 -14.64
C ALA A 411 -0.68 26.83 -13.67
N CYS A 412 -0.70 25.54 -13.32
CA CYS A 412 -1.56 25.02 -12.26
C CYS A 412 -1.17 25.51 -10.87
N VAL A 413 0.14 25.69 -10.61
CA VAL A 413 0.65 26.27 -9.36
C VAL A 413 0.14 27.70 -9.18
N GLU A 414 0.31 28.54 -10.19
CA GLU A 414 -0.14 29.95 -10.20
C GLU A 414 -1.68 30.07 -10.15
N GLN A 415 -2.42 29.11 -10.72
CA GLN A 415 -3.89 29.12 -10.69
C GLN A 415 -4.50 28.56 -9.40
N THR A 416 -3.84 27.61 -8.70
CA THR A 416 -4.50 26.79 -7.67
C THR A 416 -3.70 26.50 -6.40
N VAL A 417 -2.37 26.68 -6.42
CA VAL A 417 -1.50 26.55 -5.24
C VAL A 417 -1.31 27.91 -4.59
N LEU A 418 -0.78 28.86 -5.35
CA LEU A 418 -0.60 30.25 -4.97
C LEU A 418 -1.98 30.92 -5.06
N VAL A 419 -2.43 31.57 -3.98
CA VAL A 419 -3.79 32.10 -3.88
C VAL A 419 -3.84 33.44 -3.11
N PRO A 420 -4.86 34.29 -3.37
CA PRO A 420 -5.01 35.56 -2.66
C PRO A 420 -5.20 35.43 -1.16
N ALA A 421 -4.85 36.47 -0.42
CA ALA A 421 -5.05 36.56 1.02
C ALA A 421 -6.51 36.26 1.41
N GLY A 422 -6.71 35.33 2.36
CA GLY A 422 -8.03 34.85 2.79
C GLY A 422 -8.61 33.72 1.96
N ARG A 423 -7.91 33.23 0.93
CA ARG A 423 -8.19 31.96 0.24
C ARG A 423 -7.41 30.81 0.87
N THR A 424 -7.66 29.60 0.38
CA THR A 424 -6.98 28.37 0.79
C THR A 424 -6.60 27.60 -0.47
N THR A 425 -5.37 27.10 -0.52
CA THR A 425 -4.88 26.21 -1.59
C THR A 425 -5.79 24.98 -1.71
N SER A 426 -6.10 24.57 -2.93
CA SER A 426 -6.92 23.36 -3.14
C SER A 426 -6.15 22.09 -2.76
N ALA A 427 -6.80 21.15 -2.06
CA ALA A 427 -6.26 19.80 -1.85
C ALA A 427 -6.11 18.97 -3.15
N TRP A 428 -6.51 19.54 -4.29
CA TRP A 428 -6.34 18.99 -5.64
C TRP A 428 -5.31 19.76 -6.48
N ALA A 429 -4.74 20.86 -5.97
CA ALA A 429 -3.84 21.74 -6.73
C ALA A 429 -2.56 21.04 -7.21
N LEU A 430 -2.11 20.04 -6.44
CA LEU A 430 -0.89 19.26 -6.65
C LEU A 430 -1.22 17.77 -6.85
N TYR A 431 -2.40 17.46 -7.37
CA TYR A 431 -2.83 16.09 -7.66
C TYR A 431 -2.46 15.69 -9.10
N GLU A 432 -1.93 14.48 -9.26
CA GLU A 432 -1.67 13.83 -10.55
C GLU A 432 -2.58 12.61 -10.73
N LYS A 433 -3.07 12.35 -11.96
CA LYS A 433 -3.70 11.08 -12.32
C LYS A 433 -2.98 10.44 -13.50
N TRP A 434 -2.45 9.23 -13.30
CA TRP A 434 -1.80 8.44 -14.34
C TRP A 434 -2.74 7.34 -14.76
N SER A 435 -3.36 7.45 -15.94
CA SER A 435 -4.33 6.48 -16.45
C SER A 435 -3.69 5.58 -17.51
N ALA A 436 -3.74 4.27 -17.33
CA ALA A 436 -3.27 3.31 -18.33
C ALA A 436 -4.43 2.86 -19.25
N VAL A 437 -4.09 2.40 -20.45
CA VAL A 437 -4.97 1.56 -21.27
C VAL A 437 -4.10 0.46 -21.85
N ASN A 438 -4.33 -0.77 -21.39
CA ASN A 438 -3.50 -1.92 -21.68
C ASN A 438 -4.29 -3.02 -22.37
N GLU A 439 -3.60 -3.74 -23.25
CA GLU A 439 -4.18 -4.75 -24.11
C GLU A 439 -3.19 -5.92 -24.23
N LEU A 440 -3.71 -7.15 -24.14
CA LEU A 440 -2.96 -8.35 -24.52
C LEU A 440 -3.42 -8.77 -25.92
N ARG A 441 -2.52 -8.71 -26.92
CA ARG A 441 -2.87 -8.88 -28.33
C ARG A 441 -2.05 -9.97 -29.02
N THR A 442 -2.70 -10.78 -29.85
CA THR A 442 -2.05 -11.74 -30.74
C THR A 442 -1.28 -11.06 -31.87
N ALA A 443 -0.49 -11.82 -32.63
CA ALA A 443 0.30 -11.27 -33.75
C ALA A 443 -0.54 -10.80 -34.95
N ASP A 444 -1.75 -11.35 -35.12
CA ASP A 444 -2.75 -10.96 -36.13
C ASP A 444 -3.73 -9.87 -35.63
N GLY A 445 -3.64 -9.47 -34.35
CA GLY A 445 -4.32 -8.28 -33.81
C GLY A 445 -5.57 -8.54 -32.96
N HIS A 446 -5.98 -9.79 -32.75
CA HIS A 446 -7.03 -10.16 -31.80
C HIS A 446 -6.65 -9.71 -30.39
N THR A 447 -7.59 -9.15 -29.63
CA THR A 447 -7.34 -8.59 -28.30
C THR A 447 -7.91 -9.52 -27.22
N LEU A 448 -7.04 -10.36 -26.63
CA LEU A 448 -7.39 -11.37 -25.64
C LEU A 448 -7.86 -10.77 -24.31
N ALA A 449 -7.34 -9.59 -23.96
CA ALA A 449 -7.69 -8.86 -22.74
C ALA A 449 -7.52 -7.35 -22.92
N THR A 450 -8.36 -6.56 -22.23
CA THR A 450 -8.23 -5.10 -22.09
C THR A 450 -8.47 -4.70 -20.63
N PHE A 451 -7.61 -3.84 -20.08
CA PHE A 451 -7.68 -3.35 -18.70
C PHE A 451 -7.10 -1.92 -18.59
N ASP A 452 -7.73 -1.05 -17.79
CA ASP A 452 -7.47 0.40 -17.78
C ASP A 452 -7.33 1.04 -16.37
N PRO A 453 -6.54 0.46 -15.45
CA PRO A 453 -6.36 1.06 -14.13
C PRO A 453 -5.72 2.45 -14.21
N ALA A 454 -6.07 3.31 -13.25
CA ALA A 454 -5.41 4.60 -13.07
C ALA A 454 -4.95 4.81 -11.63
N PHE A 455 -3.92 5.63 -11.48
CA PHE A 455 -3.18 5.83 -10.23
C PHE A 455 -3.04 7.31 -9.94
N GLY A 456 -3.68 7.76 -8.87
CA GLY A 456 -3.60 9.12 -8.38
C GLY A 456 -2.52 9.29 -7.32
N VAL A 457 -1.80 10.41 -7.34
CA VAL A 457 -0.88 10.78 -6.25
C VAL A 457 -1.12 12.22 -5.80
N PHE A 458 -1.21 12.39 -4.49
CA PHE A 458 -1.37 13.68 -3.81
C PHE A 458 -0.02 14.15 -3.29
N ASP A 459 0.21 15.46 -3.36
CA ASP A 459 1.37 16.13 -2.77
C ASP A 459 2.73 15.48 -3.14
N PRO A 460 3.02 15.28 -4.44
CA PRO A 460 4.33 14.81 -4.91
C PRO A 460 5.42 15.86 -4.65
N SER A 461 6.68 15.42 -4.59
CA SER A 461 7.82 16.30 -4.26
C SER A 461 8.29 17.22 -5.42
N ARG A 462 7.58 17.20 -6.55
CA ARG A 462 7.83 18.06 -7.72
C ARG A 462 6.55 18.36 -8.50
N TYR A 463 6.51 19.49 -9.18
CA TYR A 463 5.54 19.81 -10.22
C TYR A 463 6.26 20.06 -11.56
N GLY A 464 5.54 20.05 -12.68
CA GLY A 464 6.14 20.31 -13.99
C GLY A 464 6.49 21.79 -14.20
N ASP A 465 7.74 22.12 -14.50
CA ASP A 465 8.13 23.52 -14.70
C ASP A 465 9.02 23.67 -15.93
N PRO A 466 8.46 24.01 -17.11
CA PRO A 466 9.23 24.14 -18.34
C PRO A 466 10.33 25.20 -18.31
N SER A 467 10.34 26.11 -17.33
CA SER A 467 11.36 27.16 -17.17
C SER A 467 12.54 26.72 -16.30
N ALA A 468 12.33 25.74 -15.41
CA ALA A 468 13.30 25.31 -14.42
C ALA A 468 14.32 24.28 -14.95
N SER A 469 15.44 24.15 -14.23
CA SER A 469 16.42 23.08 -14.45
C SER A 469 15.77 21.69 -14.40
N ALA A 470 16.09 20.82 -15.34
CA ALA A 470 15.47 19.50 -15.51
C ALA A 470 13.93 19.53 -15.71
N ARG A 471 13.36 20.68 -16.09
CA ARG A 471 11.93 20.90 -16.37
C ARG A 471 10.97 20.62 -15.19
N LEU A 472 11.44 20.75 -13.95
CA LEU A 472 10.62 20.60 -12.75
C LEU A 472 10.90 21.67 -11.70
N GLY A 473 9.87 22.05 -10.96
CA GLY A 473 9.99 22.81 -9.71
C GLY A 473 9.75 21.90 -8.50
N ARG A 474 10.22 22.30 -7.32
CA ARG A 474 10.01 21.54 -6.08
C ARG A 474 8.82 22.09 -5.31
N THR A 475 7.90 21.19 -4.98
CA THR A 475 6.64 21.53 -4.30
C THR A 475 6.83 22.13 -2.91
N LEU A 476 7.96 21.81 -2.26
CA LEU A 476 8.33 22.37 -0.96
C LEU A 476 8.61 23.89 -1.04
N ASP A 477 9.25 24.33 -2.11
CA ASP A 477 9.74 25.71 -2.26
C ASP A 477 8.56 26.70 -2.38
N LEU A 478 7.45 26.25 -2.96
CA LEU A 478 6.18 26.98 -3.06
C LEU A 478 5.62 27.46 -1.71
N CYS A 479 6.04 26.86 -0.60
CA CYS A 479 5.64 27.27 0.74
C CYS A 479 6.37 28.52 1.27
N TRP A 480 7.43 28.96 0.59
CA TRP A 480 8.11 30.25 0.82
C TRP A 480 7.90 31.24 -0.34
N GLU A 481 7.25 30.81 -1.42
CA GLU A 481 6.95 31.66 -2.56
C GLU A 481 5.81 32.65 -2.24
N VAL A 482 6.01 33.90 -2.66
CA VAL A 482 5.00 34.96 -2.65
C VAL A 482 5.12 35.71 -3.98
N GLU A 483 4.03 35.74 -4.74
CA GLU A 483 3.96 36.45 -6.02
C GLU A 483 3.94 37.99 -5.83
N PRO A 484 4.26 38.79 -6.88
CA PRO A 484 4.24 40.25 -6.80
C PRO A 484 2.87 40.89 -6.46
N ASN A 485 1.78 40.14 -6.62
CA ASN A 485 0.42 40.51 -6.21
C ASN A 485 0.13 40.26 -4.71
N GLY A 486 0.98 39.50 -4.01
CA GLY A 486 0.81 39.05 -2.63
C GLY A 486 0.23 37.64 -2.47
N ASP A 487 -0.07 36.93 -3.56
CA ASP A 487 -0.59 35.58 -3.57
C ASP A 487 0.49 34.58 -3.17
N ARG A 488 0.10 33.53 -2.44
CA ARG A 488 1.04 32.54 -1.87
C ARG A 488 0.36 31.22 -1.53
N ALA A 489 1.14 30.18 -1.27
CA ALA A 489 0.58 28.92 -0.79
C ALA A 489 -0.09 29.09 0.59
N ALA A 490 -1.33 28.63 0.71
CA ALA A 490 -2.17 28.73 1.90
C ALA A 490 -2.75 27.34 2.23
N SER A 491 -1.88 26.42 2.69
CA SER A 491 -2.22 25.01 2.95
C SER A 491 -1.64 24.53 4.28
N THR A 492 -2.32 23.58 4.92
CA THR A 492 -1.83 22.94 6.18
C THR A 492 -0.54 22.13 5.99
N LEU A 493 -0.12 21.89 4.74
CA LEU A 493 1.18 21.30 4.42
C LEU A 493 2.26 22.39 4.42
N CYS A 494 1.99 23.57 3.85
CA CYS A 494 2.91 24.70 3.96
C CYS A 494 3.01 25.27 5.38
N ASP A 495 1.91 25.29 6.15
CA ASP A 495 1.95 25.60 7.59
C ASP A 495 2.89 24.63 8.33
N ARG A 496 2.89 23.34 7.97
CA ARG A 496 3.79 22.35 8.54
C ARG A 496 5.24 22.53 8.07
N ALA A 497 5.44 22.74 6.76
CA ALA A 497 6.76 22.89 6.15
C ALA A 497 7.50 24.12 6.70
N THR A 498 6.81 25.25 6.82
CA THR A 498 7.37 26.51 7.35
C THR A 498 7.39 26.58 8.88
N SER A 499 6.84 25.58 9.58
CA SER A 499 6.53 25.64 11.02
C SER A 499 5.72 26.89 11.41
N GLY A 500 4.68 27.21 10.64
CA GLY A 500 3.83 28.39 10.83
C GLY A 500 4.52 29.71 10.47
N GLY A 501 5.42 29.70 9.49
CA GLY A 501 6.27 30.84 9.13
C GLY A 501 7.50 31.05 10.02
N ALA A 502 7.77 30.16 11.00
CA ALA A 502 8.93 30.28 11.88
C ALA A 502 10.27 29.90 11.23
N LEU A 503 10.24 29.16 10.11
CA LEU A 503 11.42 28.85 9.29
C LEU A 503 11.53 29.88 8.14
N PRO A 504 12.59 30.72 8.08
CA PRO A 504 12.66 31.85 7.15
C PRO A 504 13.03 31.47 5.71
N ALA A 505 13.45 30.23 5.46
CA ALA A 505 13.83 29.74 4.14
C ALA A 505 13.50 28.24 4.01
N ALA A 506 13.36 27.77 2.76
CA ALA A 506 13.21 26.37 2.43
C ALA A 506 14.43 25.54 2.85
N TYR A 507 14.19 24.26 3.15
CA TYR A 507 15.21 23.23 3.32
C TYR A 507 15.12 22.23 2.17
N ALA A 508 16.02 21.24 2.12
CA ALA A 508 16.07 20.29 1.01
C ALA A 508 14.76 19.48 0.87
N TYR A 509 14.24 19.35 -0.35
CA TYR A 509 12.95 18.69 -0.63
C TYR A 509 12.88 17.22 -0.17
N ASN A 510 14.04 16.58 -0.03
CA ASN A 510 14.23 15.21 0.43
C ASN A 510 14.40 15.06 1.96
N ASP A 511 14.30 16.15 2.73
CA ASP A 511 14.34 16.11 4.19
C ASP A 511 13.07 15.43 4.76
N PRO A 512 13.17 14.53 5.76
CA PRO A 512 12.01 13.88 6.40
C PRO A 512 10.96 14.81 7.03
N ARG A 513 11.25 16.11 7.18
CA ARG A 513 10.29 17.15 7.57
C ARG A 513 9.39 17.61 6.40
N SER A 514 9.86 17.48 5.16
CA SER A 514 9.11 17.87 3.94
C SER A 514 7.80 17.08 3.84
N PRO A 515 6.61 17.71 3.78
CA PRO A 515 5.35 16.99 3.68
C PRO A 515 5.06 16.47 2.27
N PHE A 516 5.73 17.01 1.24
CA PHE A 516 5.50 16.68 -0.17
C PHE A 516 6.31 15.44 -0.57
N ARG A 517 5.68 14.28 -0.50
CA ARG A 517 6.33 12.97 -0.56
C ARG A 517 5.59 11.92 -1.39
N GLY A 518 4.43 12.24 -1.96
CA GLY A 518 3.62 11.27 -2.71
C GLY A 518 3.13 10.07 -1.89
N VAL A 519 3.11 10.16 -0.56
CA VAL A 519 2.75 9.06 0.37
C VAL A 519 1.24 8.85 0.52
N HIS A 520 0.44 9.57 -0.27
CA HIS A 520 -1.02 9.51 -0.29
C HIS A 520 -1.42 9.34 -1.75
N ARG A 521 -2.08 8.22 -2.05
CA ARG A 521 -2.44 7.81 -3.41
C ARG A 521 -3.88 7.30 -3.46
N ASP A 522 -4.50 7.34 -4.63
CA ASP A 522 -5.73 6.58 -4.93
C ASP A 522 -5.58 5.68 -6.15
N VAL A 523 -6.30 4.56 -6.14
CA VAL A 523 -6.35 3.60 -7.24
C VAL A 523 -7.75 3.59 -7.84
N TYR A 524 -7.80 3.60 -9.16
CA TYR A 524 -8.99 3.63 -9.97
C TYR A 524 -9.10 2.29 -10.71
N LEU A 525 -10.23 1.62 -10.55
CA LEU A 525 -10.54 0.33 -11.16
C LEU A 525 -11.82 0.48 -11.98
N ARG A 526 -11.78 0.14 -13.27
CA ARG A 526 -12.91 0.30 -14.18
C ARG A 526 -13.14 -0.93 -15.04
N GLU A 527 -12.50 -1.03 -16.20
CA GLU A 527 -12.72 -2.12 -17.14
C GLU A 527 -11.80 -3.32 -16.87
N THR A 528 -12.36 -4.51 -16.98
CA THR A 528 -11.61 -5.71 -17.38
C THR A 528 -12.49 -6.49 -18.34
N ARG A 529 -12.05 -6.54 -19.60
CA ARG A 529 -12.71 -7.29 -20.67
C ARG A 529 -11.77 -8.37 -21.16
N LEU A 530 -12.24 -9.61 -21.23
CA LEU A 530 -11.52 -10.73 -21.83
C LEU A 530 -12.28 -11.20 -23.09
N ASP A 531 -11.54 -11.69 -24.08
CA ASP A 531 -12.04 -12.32 -25.31
C ASP A 531 -11.09 -13.48 -25.65
N ASN A 532 -11.25 -14.58 -24.91
CA ASN A 532 -10.33 -15.73 -24.91
C ASN A 532 -11.08 -17.07 -24.73
N ALA A 533 -12.36 -17.16 -25.12
CA ALA A 533 -13.22 -18.33 -24.85
C ALA A 533 -12.69 -19.67 -25.40
N SER A 534 -11.91 -19.64 -26.48
CA SER A 534 -11.33 -20.81 -27.14
C SER A 534 -9.79 -20.91 -27.02
N GLY A 535 -9.15 -19.94 -26.35
CA GLY A 535 -7.69 -19.79 -26.35
C GLY A 535 -6.97 -20.51 -25.20
N GLY A 536 -5.66 -20.27 -25.13
CA GLY A 536 -4.82 -20.76 -24.04
C GLY A 536 -5.04 -19.97 -22.75
N ARG A 537 -5.00 -20.65 -21.59
CA ARG A 537 -5.06 -19.96 -20.29
C ARG A 537 -3.77 -19.24 -19.92
N LEU A 538 -2.63 -19.75 -20.40
CA LEU A 538 -1.33 -19.10 -20.31
C LEU A 538 -0.94 -18.65 -21.72
N VAL A 539 -0.54 -17.38 -21.84
CA VAL A 539 -0.08 -16.79 -23.10
C VAL A 539 1.20 -16.00 -22.85
N TRP A 540 2.12 -16.05 -23.79
CA TRP A 540 3.39 -15.34 -23.73
C TRP A 540 3.33 -14.11 -24.62
N THR A 541 3.42 -12.91 -24.04
CA THR A 541 3.44 -11.64 -24.79
C THR A 541 4.82 -11.03 -24.81
N ASP A 542 5.04 -10.08 -25.72
CA ASP A 542 6.15 -9.14 -25.57
C ASP A 542 5.94 -8.26 -24.31
N PRO A 543 6.98 -7.52 -23.85
CA PRO A 543 6.89 -6.70 -22.63
C PRO A 543 5.83 -5.59 -22.69
N TYR A 544 5.32 -5.25 -23.88
CA TYR A 544 4.27 -4.25 -24.09
C TYR A 544 2.86 -4.87 -24.19
N GLY A 545 2.72 -6.20 -24.10
CA GLY A 545 1.46 -6.94 -24.22
C GLY A 545 1.13 -7.41 -25.64
N GLY A 546 1.98 -7.13 -26.63
CA GLY A 546 1.79 -7.58 -28.01
C GLY A 546 2.23 -9.01 -28.26
N ARG A 547 2.01 -9.48 -29.51
CA ARG A 547 2.56 -10.74 -30.05
C ARG A 547 2.27 -11.99 -29.20
N ALA A 548 1.08 -12.05 -28.60
CA ALA A 548 0.66 -13.15 -27.74
C ALA A 548 0.80 -14.51 -28.45
N SER A 549 1.47 -15.44 -27.78
CA SER A 549 1.88 -16.76 -28.26
C SER A 549 1.49 -17.85 -27.25
N SER A 550 1.27 -19.07 -27.73
CA SER A 550 1.12 -20.27 -26.88
C SER A 550 2.46 -20.88 -26.42
N THR A 551 3.58 -20.26 -26.81
CA THR A 551 4.95 -20.69 -26.46
C THR A 551 5.85 -19.50 -26.12
N PRO A 552 6.81 -19.66 -25.19
CA PRO A 552 7.76 -18.60 -24.82
C PRO A 552 8.73 -18.25 -25.96
N PHE A 553 9.13 -16.98 -26.01
CA PHE A 553 10.17 -16.44 -26.89
C PHE A 553 11.09 -15.48 -26.11
N PRO A 554 12.22 -15.01 -26.66
CA PRO A 554 13.16 -14.16 -25.93
C PRO A 554 12.51 -12.89 -25.37
N GLY A 555 12.60 -12.70 -24.05
CA GLY A 555 11.97 -11.57 -23.34
C GLY A 555 10.44 -11.63 -23.22
N ALA A 556 9.81 -12.79 -23.50
CA ALA A 556 8.36 -12.92 -23.37
C ALA A 556 7.90 -13.08 -21.91
N LEU A 557 6.85 -12.35 -21.54
CA LEU A 557 6.22 -12.44 -20.22
C LEU A 557 5.05 -13.42 -20.26
N CYS A 558 4.98 -14.32 -19.28
CA CYS A 558 3.90 -15.29 -19.16
C CYS A 558 2.70 -14.65 -18.45
N GLN A 559 1.65 -14.39 -19.21
CA GLN A 559 0.38 -13.84 -18.72
C GLN A 559 -0.62 -14.97 -18.45
N LEU A 560 -1.52 -14.77 -17.50
CA LEU A 560 -2.69 -15.63 -17.27
C LEU A 560 -3.92 -14.91 -17.79
N VAL A 561 -4.66 -15.53 -18.71
CA VAL A 561 -5.94 -15.03 -19.21
C VAL A 561 -6.97 -16.15 -19.09
N ALA A 562 -8.06 -15.94 -18.36
CA ALA A 562 -9.12 -16.93 -18.26
C ALA A 562 -9.69 -17.30 -19.64
N THR A 563 -10.10 -18.56 -19.81
CA THR A 563 -10.72 -19.06 -21.04
C THR A 563 -12.21 -18.73 -21.05
N VAL A 564 -12.51 -17.43 -21.11
CA VAL A 564 -13.85 -16.85 -21.09
C VAL A 564 -13.93 -15.73 -22.12
N ASP A 565 -15.16 -15.40 -22.53
CA ASP A 565 -15.47 -14.15 -23.23
C ASP A 565 -16.34 -13.30 -22.30
N THR A 566 -16.00 -12.03 -22.20
CA THR A 566 -16.70 -11.02 -21.41
C THR A 566 -16.88 -9.72 -22.23
N SER A 567 -16.75 -9.80 -23.55
CA SER A 567 -16.87 -8.69 -24.49
C SER A 567 -18.24 -8.01 -24.38
N ASP A 568 -19.31 -8.80 -24.36
CA ASP A 568 -20.72 -8.41 -24.18
C ASP A 568 -21.05 -7.70 -22.85
N ARG A 569 -20.11 -7.60 -21.90
CA ARG A 569 -20.36 -6.83 -20.67
C ARG A 569 -20.63 -5.35 -20.99
N PRO A 570 -21.62 -4.73 -20.31
CA PRO A 570 -21.79 -3.28 -20.36
C PRO A 570 -20.57 -2.58 -19.77
N ALA A 571 -20.20 -1.42 -20.31
CA ALA A 571 -19.10 -0.61 -19.80
C ALA A 571 -19.25 -0.35 -18.29
N LEU A 572 -18.13 -0.41 -17.56
CA LEU A 572 -18.11 -0.38 -16.10
C LEU A 572 -17.94 1.03 -15.53
N GLN A 573 -18.49 1.26 -14.33
CA GLN A 573 -18.28 2.49 -13.59
C GLN A 573 -16.85 2.56 -13.05
N GLU A 574 -16.19 3.71 -13.17
CA GLU A 574 -14.89 3.94 -12.53
C GLU A 574 -15.05 3.96 -10.99
N ARG A 575 -14.31 3.09 -10.30
CA ARG A 575 -14.36 2.92 -8.85
C ARG A 575 -13.04 3.33 -8.21
N VAL A 576 -13.11 4.27 -7.28
CA VAL A 576 -11.93 4.91 -6.67
C VAL A 576 -11.74 4.46 -5.22
N TYR A 577 -10.52 4.02 -4.89
CA TYR A 577 -10.10 3.54 -3.58
C TYR A 577 -8.81 4.24 -3.15
N GLY A 578 -8.32 4.03 -1.93
CA GLY A 578 -7.03 4.60 -1.49
C GLY A 578 -7.08 6.01 -0.89
N ARG A 579 -7.94 6.91 -1.38
CA ARG A 579 -7.97 8.36 -1.04
C ARG A 579 -8.00 8.76 0.45
N ASN A 580 -8.26 7.85 1.40
CA ASN A 580 -8.18 8.12 2.84
C ASN A 580 -7.15 7.21 3.56
N ARG A 581 -6.15 6.71 2.83
CA ARG A 581 -5.07 5.82 3.28
C ARG A 581 -3.71 6.51 3.01
N PRO A 582 -3.12 7.20 3.99
CA PRO A 582 -1.72 7.57 3.89
C PRO A 582 -0.86 6.32 4.11
N ASN A 583 0.10 6.09 3.21
CA ASN A 583 1.15 5.06 3.36
C ASN A 583 2.35 5.56 4.20
N ALA A 584 2.23 6.77 4.76
CA ALA A 584 3.27 7.41 5.56
C ALA A 584 3.55 6.68 6.88
N ASP A 585 4.82 6.34 7.10
CA ASP A 585 5.37 5.87 8.38
C ASP A 585 6.57 6.77 8.77
N GLU A 586 7.18 6.48 9.92
CA GLU A 586 8.41 7.11 10.40
C GLU A 586 9.54 7.01 9.37
N GLY A 587 10.21 8.14 9.10
CA GLY A 587 11.37 8.22 8.22
C GLY A 587 11.07 8.36 6.73
N VAL A 588 9.84 8.18 6.23
CA VAL A 588 9.57 8.31 4.78
C VAL A 588 9.81 9.74 4.29
N HIS A 589 10.62 9.90 3.24
CA HIS A 589 10.99 11.15 2.57
C HIS A 589 10.97 10.97 1.03
N ALA A 590 11.32 12.01 0.26
CA ALA A 590 11.59 11.86 -1.17
C ALA A 590 13.07 11.43 -1.37
N PRO A 591 13.45 10.63 -2.38
CA PRO A 591 12.64 10.08 -3.46
C PRO A 591 11.65 8.99 -3.00
N ASN A 592 10.42 9.04 -3.51
CA ASN A 592 9.31 8.12 -3.24
C ASN A 592 8.24 8.26 -4.35
#